data_AF-A0A8S4MNS7-F1
#
_entry.id   AF-A0A8S4MNS7-F1
#
_cell.length_a   1.000
_cell.length_b   1.000
_cell.length_c   1.000
_cell.angle_alpha   90.00
_cell.angle_beta   90.00
_cell.angle_gamma   90.00
#
_symmetry.space_group_name_H-M   'P 1'
#
loop_
_entity.id
_entity.type
_entity.pdbx_description
1 polymer ?
#
loop_
_entity_poly.entity_id
_entity_poly.type
_entity_poly.pdbx_seq_one_letter_code
_entity_poly.pdbx_strand_id
1 'polypeptide(L)'
;MLVGPVFAVLLCASLCGAETQIFRNAGFESPLGPENWSCSGCTGLQYGDDKVEGDYSMLAQGRQDDWAGPSYLLAYGTDVISGQTYDFQIYVKLLSGGSNQHEIKAVLSVTFSDGDKVYQQITSPTFIGQDDGWFKLTARATAQAYSKQVTEMRVYVAGPAAGVDVLVDRASLTESSIASLIHRGEILENPSFETALDSWQCSACTGVHYTADQHTGSAAMLARDRTAVSAGPFQDLYWGSSVRGGQCYLFNAYLKVLGSDTTTYYYTKAAIGLFFDDGSSKHLTIAKAFISGADGWKKMEGDVCMDSYTQAVDRVKLYISGPPAGVNFLTDDVFLHEVSATPYSSWRTEADARIEQLRKRNVKIRVNTPNVDHMEVQVVQTKAHFPFGSKVNVDKRGVPGFPANSKYREYFFDNFNWGVIGNKMKWTAVEKFEGIHDWSQADPAIDMMESRGVPIRGHCLSWASDNHVPNWLRQDPSNVEQKLFSRIDNAVSRYRGRVAHWDVNNEMLHGNFFVRESGSRQIRYDMFSRVKENDPNVVPFLNDFQIINTGASTQVSGTDVLLHYSLGTILPFLLRIVA
;
A
#
# COMPACT_ATOMS: atom_id res chain seq x y z
N MET A 1 32.34 -32.15 -9.31
CA MET A 1 31.28 -31.62 -10.19
C MET A 1 31.05 -30.19 -9.77
N LEU A 2 31.38 -29.24 -10.64
CA LEU A 2 31.41 -27.80 -10.38
C LEU A 2 30.01 -27.23 -10.13
N VAL A 3 29.81 -26.48 -9.04
CA VAL A 3 28.95 -25.28 -9.01
C VAL A 3 29.52 -24.34 -7.95
N GLY A 4 30.00 -23.16 -8.37
CA GLY A 4 30.52 -22.11 -7.49
C GLY A 4 29.41 -21.16 -7.02
N PRO A 5 29.62 -20.42 -5.91
CA PRO A 5 28.65 -19.45 -5.41
C PRO A 5 28.74 -18.14 -6.21
N VAL A 6 27.60 -17.69 -6.74
CA VAL A 6 27.45 -16.36 -7.33
C VAL A 6 27.36 -15.34 -6.19
N PHE A 7 28.46 -14.62 -5.97
CA PHE A 7 28.45 -13.39 -5.19
C PHE A 7 27.77 -12.29 -6.01
N ALA A 8 26.61 -11.82 -5.56
CA ALA A 8 26.05 -10.56 -6.03
C ALA A 8 26.82 -9.41 -5.37
N VAL A 9 27.75 -8.83 -6.12
CA VAL A 9 28.41 -7.57 -5.75
C VAL A 9 27.41 -6.45 -5.98
N LEU A 10 26.92 -5.84 -4.90
CA LEU A 10 26.27 -4.52 -4.97
C LEU A 10 27.33 -3.50 -5.40
N LEU A 11 27.35 -3.14 -6.69
CA LEU A 11 28.01 -1.92 -7.14
C LEU A 11 27.14 -0.74 -6.73
N CYS A 12 27.49 -0.15 -5.59
CA CYS A 12 27.07 1.20 -5.22
C CYS A 12 27.85 2.17 -6.11
N ALA A 13 27.33 2.46 -7.30
CA ALA A 13 27.81 3.55 -8.14
C ALA A 13 26.94 4.78 -7.84
N SER A 14 27.59 5.80 -7.29
CA SER A 14 27.07 7.15 -7.05
C SER A 14 26.39 7.72 -8.31
N LEU A 15 25.06 7.72 -8.33
CA LEU A 15 24.26 8.54 -9.24
C LEU A 15 23.98 9.87 -8.55
N CYS A 16 25.03 10.68 -8.44
CA CYS A 16 24.90 12.08 -8.05
C CYS A 16 24.79 12.89 -9.34
N GLY A 17 23.57 13.26 -9.69
CA GLY A 17 23.28 14.21 -10.76
C GLY A 17 21.94 14.84 -10.44
N ALA A 18 21.92 16.14 -10.13
CA ALA A 18 20.68 16.90 -10.05
C ALA A 18 19.93 16.75 -11.38
N GLU A 19 18.62 16.46 -11.35
CA GLU A 19 17.81 16.43 -12.57
C GLU A 19 17.88 17.82 -13.22
N THR A 20 18.54 17.88 -14.37
CA THR A 20 18.78 19.16 -15.06
C THR A 20 17.49 19.52 -15.81
N GLN A 21 16.79 20.56 -15.33
CA GLN A 21 15.64 21.14 -16.02
C GLN A 21 16.07 21.74 -17.36
N ILE A 22 15.43 21.30 -18.45
CA ILE A 22 15.75 21.74 -19.81
C ILE A 22 14.97 22.99 -20.20
N PHE A 23 13.69 23.08 -19.80
CA PHE A 23 12.88 24.24 -20.17
C PHE A 23 13.36 25.48 -19.44
N ARG A 24 13.75 26.49 -20.22
CA ARG A 24 13.91 27.86 -19.71
C ARG A 24 12.53 28.48 -19.57
N ASN A 25 12.34 29.23 -18.49
CA ASN A 25 11.07 29.89 -18.19
C ASN A 25 9.89 28.89 -18.08
N ALA A 26 10.12 27.77 -17.38
CA ALA A 26 9.14 26.70 -17.16
C ALA A 26 7.82 27.16 -16.51
N GLY A 27 7.87 28.18 -15.64
CA GLY A 27 6.70 28.81 -15.03
C GLY A 27 6.25 30.11 -15.72
N PHE A 28 6.72 30.41 -16.93
CA PHE A 28 6.22 31.56 -17.73
C PHE A 28 6.39 32.97 -17.13
N GLU A 29 7.15 33.10 -16.05
CA GLU A 29 7.43 34.35 -15.32
C GLU A 29 8.33 35.36 -16.07
N SER A 30 9.09 34.90 -17.05
CA SER A 30 9.91 35.74 -17.93
C SER A 30 9.24 36.00 -19.29
N PRO A 31 9.66 37.03 -20.04
CA PRO A 31 9.08 37.33 -21.35
C PRO A 31 9.06 36.13 -22.31
N LEU A 32 7.92 35.93 -22.97
CA LEU A 32 7.73 34.94 -24.02
C LEU A 32 8.48 35.36 -25.30
N GLY A 33 8.91 34.38 -26.09
CA GLY A 33 9.66 34.65 -27.31
C GLY A 33 10.26 33.41 -27.96
N PRO A 34 10.84 33.54 -29.16
CA PRO A 34 11.37 32.41 -29.93
C PRO A 34 12.55 31.69 -29.27
N GLU A 35 13.26 32.35 -28.35
CA GLU A 35 14.33 31.76 -27.53
C GLU A 35 13.83 31.12 -26.22
N ASN A 36 12.52 31.21 -25.94
CA ASN A 36 11.83 30.64 -24.79
C ASN A 36 10.52 29.97 -25.25
N TRP A 37 9.52 29.92 -24.38
CA TRP A 37 8.15 29.59 -24.76
C TRP A 37 7.56 30.62 -25.73
N SER A 38 6.97 30.12 -26.81
CA SER A 38 6.32 30.86 -27.88
C SER A 38 5.07 30.12 -28.33
N CYS A 39 4.26 30.70 -29.22
CA CYS A 39 3.03 30.07 -29.71
C CYS A 39 3.19 29.73 -31.19
N SER A 40 3.06 28.45 -31.56
CA SER A 40 3.09 28.00 -32.96
C SER A 40 1.69 28.10 -33.56
N GLY A 41 1.51 28.88 -34.63
CA GLY A 41 0.19 29.07 -35.26
C GLY A 41 -0.83 29.83 -34.40
N CYS A 42 -0.37 30.62 -33.43
CA CYS A 42 -1.19 31.39 -32.48
C CYS A 42 -0.40 32.56 -31.89
N THR A 43 -1.04 33.37 -31.05
CA THR A 43 -0.40 34.42 -30.25
C THR A 43 -0.26 33.96 -28.81
N GLY A 44 0.95 34.06 -28.26
CA GLY A 44 1.26 33.78 -26.87
C GLY A 44 1.34 35.05 -26.04
N LEU A 45 0.61 35.14 -24.94
CA LEU A 45 0.58 36.29 -24.04
C LEU A 45 0.88 35.85 -22.60
N GLN A 46 1.66 36.63 -21.85
CA GLN A 46 1.75 36.44 -20.40
C GLN A 46 0.41 36.82 -19.76
N TYR A 47 -0.09 35.98 -18.86
CA TYR A 47 -1.43 36.08 -18.31
C TYR A 47 -1.40 35.92 -16.79
N GLY A 48 -1.79 36.96 -16.05
CA GLY A 48 -1.66 37.00 -14.58
C GLY A 48 -2.92 36.62 -13.79
N ASP A 49 -4.08 36.57 -14.43
CA ASP A 49 -5.36 36.38 -13.73
C ASP A 49 -5.59 34.93 -13.29
N ASP A 50 -5.01 33.95 -14.00
CA ASP A 50 -5.18 32.52 -13.75
C ASP A 50 -3.88 31.77 -14.02
N LYS A 51 -3.39 31.04 -13.02
CA LYS A 51 -2.05 30.42 -12.98
C LYS A 51 -2.00 29.30 -11.95
N VAL A 52 -1.10 28.36 -12.16
CA VAL A 52 -0.79 27.26 -11.24
C VAL A 52 0.25 27.70 -10.23
N GLU A 53 1.27 28.45 -10.66
CA GLU A 53 2.28 29.03 -9.78
C GLU A 53 2.67 30.45 -10.17
N GLY A 54 3.47 31.09 -9.31
CA GLY A 54 4.08 32.37 -9.59
C GLY A 54 3.09 33.50 -9.91
N ASP A 55 3.53 34.43 -10.75
CA ASP A 55 2.78 35.63 -11.11
C ASP A 55 2.13 35.51 -12.50
N TYR A 56 2.62 34.62 -13.38
CA TYR A 56 2.14 34.52 -14.77
C TYR A 56 2.02 33.09 -15.29
N SER A 57 0.95 32.81 -16.03
CA SER A 57 0.87 31.69 -16.98
C SER A 57 1.01 32.19 -18.42
N MET A 58 1.01 31.28 -19.39
CA MET A 58 0.94 31.64 -20.82
C MET A 58 -0.44 31.35 -21.41
N LEU A 59 -1.07 32.37 -21.98
CA LEU A 59 -2.27 32.29 -22.79
C LEU A 59 -1.92 32.11 -24.27
N ALA A 60 -2.36 31.00 -24.86
CA ALA A 60 -2.38 30.79 -26.30
C ALA A 60 -3.76 31.16 -26.87
N GLN A 61 -3.79 32.28 -27.60
CA GLN A 61 -5.00 32.83 -28.20
C GLN A 61 -4.91 32.88 -29.73
N GLY A 62 -6.06 32.84 -30.40
CA GLY A 62 -6.13 32.96 -31.85
C GLY A 62 -5.52 31.76 -32.57
N ARG A 63 -5.69 30.56 -32.01
CA ARG A 63 -5.17 29.30 -32.55
C ARG A 63 -5.79 29.00 -33.92
N GLN A 64 -4.91 28.90 -34.93
CA GLN A 64 -5.30 28.73 -36.33
C GLN A 64 -5.90 27.36 -36.65
N ASP A 65 -5.51 26.32 -35.91
CA ASP A 65 -5.95 24.95 -36.12
C ASP A 65 -5.73 24.09 -34.86
N ASP A 66 -6.05 22.80 -34.91
CA ASP A 66 -5.82 21.85 -33.83
C ASP A 66 -4.33 21.62 -33.50
N TRP A 67 -3.43 21.82 -34.45
CA TRP A 67 -1.98 21.72 -34.24
C TRP A 67 -1.36 22.99 -33.63
N ALA A 68 -2.07 24.12 -33.65
CA ALA A 68 -1.53 25.37 -33.11
C ALA A 68 -1.48 25.33 -31.58
N GLY A 69 -0.51 25.97 -30.94
CA GLY A 69 -0.46 26.07 -29.48
C GLY A 69 0.89 26.48 -28.88
N PRO A 70 0.98 26.52 -27.53
CA PRO A 70 2.22 26.78 -26.82
C PRO A 70 3.33 25.82 -27.24
N SER A 71 4.53 26.34 -27.44
CA SER A 71 5.64 25.60 -28.03
C SER A 71 7.00 26.06 -27.52
N TYR A 72 7.95 25.14 -27.49
CA TYR A 72 9.32 25.37 -27.07
C TYR A 72 10.30 24.74 -28.05
N LEU A 73 11.34 25.50 -28.42
CA LEU A 73 12.41 25.03 -29.30
C LEU A 73 13.47 24.28 -28.48
N LEU A 74 13.73 23.03 -28.84
CA LEU A 74 14.70 22.14 -28.17
C LEU A 74 15.97 22.02 -29.02
N ALA A 75 17.14 22.17 -28.40
CA ALA A 75 18.40 21.93 -29.08
C ALA A 75 18.76 20.44 -29.09
N TYR A 76 18.49 19.76 -30.21
CA TYR A 76 18.85 18.35 -30.37
C TYR A 76 20.39 18.16 -30.38
N GLY A 77 20.89 17.27 -29.53
CA GLY A 77 22.31 17.02 -29.29
C GLY A 77 22.87 17.73 -28.05
N THR A 78 22.16 18.70 -27.47
CA THR A 78 22.55 19.36 -26.21
C THR A 78 21.46 19.33 -25.16
N ASP A 79 20.24 19.76 -25.49
CA ASP A 79 19.08 19.72 -24.59
C ASP A 79 18.45 18.33 -24.61
N VAL A 80 18.40 17.72 -25.80
CA VAL A 80 17.82 16.38 -26.02
C VAL A 80 18.84 15.52 -26.75
N ILE A 81 19.32 14.48 -26.07
CA ILE A 81 20.36 13.58 -26.55
C ILE A 81 19.71 12.29 -27.06
N SER A 82 20.10 11.86 -28.26
CA SER A 82 19.66 10.60 -28.86
C SER A 82 19.81 9.41 -27.91
N GLY A 83 18.78 8.59 -27.77
CA GLY A 83 18.76 7.39 -26.92
C GLY A 83 18.50 7.67 -25.44
N GLN A 84 18.55 8.93 -25.01
CA GLN A 84 18.14 9.31 -23.66
C GLN A 84 16.62 9.38 -23.54
N THR A 85 16.12 9.10 -22.35
CA THR A 85 14.69 9.15 -22.03
C THR A 85 14.41 10.38 -21.19
N TYR A 86 13.32 11.07 -21.49
CA TYR A 86 12.94 12.33 -20.86
C TYR A 86 11.52 12.25 -20.30
N ASP A 87 11.30 12.89 -19.17
CA ASP A 87 9.99 13.11 -18.57
C ASP A 87 9.52 14.55 -18.86
N PHE A 88 8.35 14.66 -19.45
CA PHE A 88 7.68 15.90 -19.81
C PHE A 88 6.45 16.09 -18.94
N GLN A 89 6.23 17.30 -18.42
CA GLN A 89 4.94 17.73 -17.91
C GLN A 89 4.62 19.17 -18.33
N ILE A 90 3.33 19.49 -18.34
CA ILE A 90 2.81 20.85 -18.42
C ILE A 90 1.38 20.88 -17.88
N TYR A 91 1.01 21.90 -17.12
CA TYR A 91 -0.38 22.12 -16.75
C TYR A 91 -1.09 22.86 -17.87
N VAL A 92 -2.33 22.48 -18.13
CA VAL A 92 -3.16 22.99 -19.24
C VAL A 92 -4.56 23.28 -18.71
N LYS A 93 -5.14 24.42 -19.09
CA LYS A 93 -6.54 24.78 -18.79
C LYS A 93 -7.20 25.39 -20.02
N LEU A 94 -8.47 25.06 -20.26
CA LEU A 94 -9.26 25.68 -21.32
C LEU A 94 -9.98 26.93 -20.79
N LEU A 95 -9.85 28.07 -21.48
CA LEU A 95 -10.58 29.31 -21.14
C LEU A 95 -11.87 29.51 -21.95
N SER A 96 -12.00 28.81 -23.06
CA SER A 96 -13.18 28.82 -23.92
C SER A 96 -13.49 27.41 -24.44
N GLY A 97 -14.50 27.25 -25.30
CA GLY A 97 -14.86 25.95 -25.88
C GLY A 97 -15.90 25.15 -25.10
N GLY A 98 -16.39 25.67 -23.97
CA GLY A 98 -17.49 25.10 -23.18
C GLY A 98 -17.15 23.79 -22.47
N SER A 99 -18.15 23.17 -21.84
CA SER A 99 -18.00 21.92 -21.05
C SER A 99 -17.78 20.66 -21.90
N ASN A 100 -17.69 20.78 -23.23
CA ASN A 100 -17.40 19.64 -24.10
C ASN A 100 -15.96 19.16 -23.90
N GLN A 101 -15.75 17.86 -24.04
CA GLN A 101 -14.44 17.24 -23.91
C GLN A 101 -13.64 17.41 -25.21
N HIS A 102 -12.49 18.06 -25.13
CA HIS A 102 -11.59 18.31 -26.25
C HIS A 102 -10.28 17.54 -26.07
N GLU A 103 -9.75 16.97 -27.16
CA GLU A 103 -8.45 16.31 -27.10
C GLU A 103 -7.33 17.33 -26.86
N ILE A 104 -6.42 17.01 -25.95
CA ILE A 104 -5.18 17.73 -25.68
C ILE A 104 -4.02 16.73 -25.70
N LYS A 105 -2.92 17.10 -26.33
CA LYS A 105 -1.73 16.25 -26.46
C LYS A 105 -0.46 17.08 -26.60
N ALA A 106 0.69 16.51 -26.23
CA ALA A 106 1.98 17.08 -26.58
C ALA A 106 2.55 16.35 -27.79
N VAL A 107 3.07 17.13 -28.73
CA VAL A 107 3.64 16.65 -29.99
C VAL A 107 5.06 17.19 -30.14
N LEU A 108 5.98 16.31 -30.51
CA LEU A 108 7.34 16.65 -30.92
C LEU A 108 7.37 16.73 -32.44
N SER A 109 7.78 17.89 -32.97
CA SER A 109 8.09 18.07 -34.39
C SER A 109 9.60 18.10 -34.60
N VAL A 110 10.06 17.44 -35.64
CA VAL A 110 11.47 17.38 -36.04
C VAL A 110 11.56 17.74 -37.52
N THR A 111 12.35 18.77 -37.83
CA THR A 111 12.66 19.19 -39.21
C THR A 111 14.10 18.82 -39.52
N PHE A 112 14.33 18.25 -40.70
CA PHE A 112 15.63 17.81 -41.17
C PHE A 112 16.24 18.77 -42.19
N SER A 113 17.54 18.63 -42.44
CA SER A 113 18.31 19.47 -43.36
C SER A 113 17.87 19.43 -44.82
N ASP A 114 17.14 18.38 -45.23
CA ASP A 114 16.52 18.27 -46.56
C ASP A 114 15.11 18.86 -46.63
N GLY A 115 14.61 19.40 -45.52
CA GLY A 115 13.29 20.03 -45.40
C GLY A 115 12.17 19.07 -44.95
N ASP A 116 12.45 17.77 -44.83
CA ASP A 116 11.47 16.80 -44.34
C ASP A 116 11.08 17.07 -42.89
N LYS A 117 9.83 16.75 -42.53
CA LYS A 117 9.30 16.88 -41.17
C LYS A 117 8.69 15.59 -40.66
N VAL A 118 8.93 15.29 -39.38
CA VAL A 118 8.29 14.19 -38.64
C VAL A 118 7.59 14.76 -37.41
N TYR A 119 6.41 14.20 -37.11
CA TYR A 119 5.61 14.56 -35.96
C TYR A 119 5.37 13.32 -35.12
N GLN A 120 5.68 13.41 -33.83
CA GLN A 120 5.51 12.33 -32.86
C GLN A 120 4.66 12.84 -31.69
N GLN A 121 3.49 12.27 -31.50
CA GLN A 121 2.76 12.45 -30.26
C GLN A 121 3.52 11.75 -29.12
N ILE A 122 3.78 12.47 -28.03
CA ILE A 122 4.54 11.94 -26.88
C ILE A 122 3.64 11.60 -25.68
N THR A 123 2.41 12.13 -25.64
CA THR A 123 1.41 11.86 -24.60
C THR A 123 0.41 10.80 -25.06
N SER A 124 -0.25 10.12 -24.12
CA SER A 124 -1.48 9.38 -24.43
C SER A 124 -2.60 10.36 -24.86
N PRO A 125 -3.62 9.89 -25.59
CA PRO A 125 -4.81 10.70 -25.87
C PRO A 125 -5.47 11.12 -24.55
N THR A 126 -5.61 12.43 -24.35
CA THR A 126 -6.20 13.04 -23.16
C THR A 126 -7.32 13.96 -23.60
N PHE A 127 -8.44 13.94 -22.88
CA PHE A 127 -9.59 14.80 -23.15
C PHE A 127 -9.89 15.63 -21.90
N ILE A 128 -10.04 16.95 -22.08
CA ILE A 128 -10.43 17.87 -21.01
C ILE A 128 -11.50 18.86 -21.50
N GLY A 129 -12.37 19.29 -20.60
CA GLY A 129 -13.34 20.36 -20.80
C GLY A 129 -13.02 21.61 -19.97
N GLN A 130 -13.74 22.70 -20.20
CA GLN A 130 -13.53 23.96 -19.48
C GLN A 130 -13.75 23.84 -17.95
N ASP A 131 -14.66 22.98 -17.51
CA ASP A 131 -15.02 22.79 -16.10
C ASP A 131 -14.01 21.93 -15.33
N ASP A 132 -13.08 21.25 -16.03
CA ASP A 132 -12.07 20.38 -15.40
C ASP A 132 -10.94 21.20 -14.73
N GLY A 133 -10.87 22.51 -14.99
CA GLY A 133 -9.85 23.39 -14.43
C GLY A 133 -8.45 23.12 -14.97
N TRP A 134 -7.43 23.27 -14.12
CA TRP A 134 -6.04 22.98 -14.48
C TRP A 134 -5.79 21.48 -14.50
N PHE A 135 -5.35 20.97 -15.64
CA PHE A 135 -5.04 19.56 -15.87
C PHE A 135 -3.56 19.36 -16.15
N LYS A 136 -2.92 18.39 -15.49
CA LYS A 136 -1.50 18.07 -15.68
C LYS A 136 -1.32 17.07 -16.82
N LEU A 137 -0.80 17.53 -17.96
CA LEU A 137 -0.42 16.69 -19.09
C LEU A 137 1.01 16.16 -18.89
N THR A 138 1.23 14.85 -19.02
CA THR A 138 2.55 14.22 -18.82
C THR A 138 2.91 13.24 -19.92
N ALA A 139 4.21 13.08 -20.19
CA ALA A 139 4.75 12.12 -21.14
C ALA A 139 6.13 11.62 -20.72
N ARG A 140 6.47 10.40 -21.11
CA ARG A 140 7.86 9.90 -21.11
C ARG A 140 8.21 9.44 -22.50
N ALA A 141 9.26 10.02 -23.08
CA ALA A 141 9.68 9.69 -24.44
C ALA A 141 11.19 9.50 -24.51
N THR A 142 11.61 8.42 -25.18
CA THR A 142 13.01 8.24 -25.57
C THR A 142 13.26 9.02 -26.85
N ALA A 143 14.24 9.92 -26.83
CA ALA A 143 14.64 10.69 -27.99
C ALA A 143 15.20 9.75 -29.06
N GLN A 144 14.62 9.78 -30.25
CA GLN A 144 15.04 8.90 -31.35
C GLN A 144 16.38 9.33 -31.93
N ALA A 145 17.16 8.35 -32.39
CA ALA A 145 18.32 8.59 -33.23
C ALA A 145 17.87 8.85 -34.67
N TYR A 146 18.19 10.01 -35.22
CA TYR A 146 17.92 10.34 -36.61
C TYR A 146 19.16 10.18 -37.48
N SER A 147 19.01 9.54 -38.65
CA SER A 147 20.08 9.40 -39.65
C SER A 147 20.29 10.68 -40.47
N LYS A 148 19.27 11.55 -40.51
CA LYS A 148 19.33 12.87 -41.15
C LYS A 148 19.70 13.93 -40.10
N GLN A 149 20.39 14.99 -40.52
CA GLN A 149 20.72 16.10 -39.63
C GLN A 149 19.43 16.85 -39.24
N VAL A 150 19.19 16.95 -37.93
CA VAL A 150 18.08 17.73 -37.37
C VAL A 150 18.43 19.21 -37.41
N THR A 151 17.59 20.05 -38.01
CA THR A 151 17.74 21.51 -38.06
C THR A 151 16.80 22.24 -37.10
N GLU A 152 15.64 21.64 -36.78
CA GLU A 152 14.72 22.18 -35.77
C GLU A 152 14.04 21.02 -35.03
N MET A 153 13.97 21.08 -33.70
CA MET A 153 13.16 20.19 -32.87
C MET A 153 12.30 21.04 -31.95
N ARG A 154 10.99 20.83 -31.96
CA ARG A 154 10.04 21.63 -31.18
C ARG A 154 8.99 20.75 -30.52
N VAL A 155 8.78 20.95 -29.23
CA VAL A 155 7.63 20.38 -28.51
C VAL A 155 6.53 21.43 -28.47
N TYR A 156 5.29 21.02 -28.70
CA TYR A 156 4.13 21.90 -28.58
C TYR A 156 2.91 21.17 -28.03
N VAL A 157 2.09 21.90 -27.28
CA VAL A 157 0.78 21.44 -26.82
C VAL A 157 -0.21 21.67 -27.97
N ALA A 158 -0.74 20.58 -28.50
CA ALA A 158 -1.72 20.54 -29.58
C ALA A 158 -3.07 20.09 -29.04
N GLY A 159 -4.12 20.40 -29.80
CA GLY A 159 -5.47 20.46 -29.29
C GLY A 159 -5.68 21.69 -28.41
N PRO A 160 -6.92 22.08 -28.10
CA PRO A 160 -8.19 21.59 -28.65
C PRO A 160 -8.43 22.09 -30.10
N ALA A 161 -9.65 22.00 -30.64
CA ALA A 161 -9.98 22.51 -31.97
C ALA A 161 -9.63 24.02 -32.14
N ALA A 162 -9.55 24.48 -33.40
CA ALA A 162 -9.26 25.86 -33.75
C ALA A 162 -10.16 26.86 -32.98
N GLY A 163 -9.58 27.99 -32.55
CA GLY A 163 -10.32 29.07 -31.88
C GLY A 163 -10.66 28.87 -30.40
N VAL A 164 -10.27 27.74 -29.79
CA VAL A 164 -10.37 27.57 -28.33
C VAL A 164 -9.05 27.96 -27.67
N ASP A 165 -9.14 28.87 -26.69
CA ASP A 165 -8.01 29.48 -26.00
C ASP A 165 -7.53 28.58 -24.85
N VAL A 166 -6.20 28.46 -24.71
CA VAL A 166 -5.55 27.54 -23.78
C VAL A 166 -4.58 28.29 -22.90
N LEU A 167 -4.66 28.06 -21.58
CA LEU A 167 -3.61 28.43 -20.64
C LEU A 167 -2.66 27.26 -20.42
N VAL A 168 -1.37 27.57 -20.33
CA VAL A 168 -0.36 26.63 -19.87
C VAL A 168 0.50 27.22 -18.76
N ASP A 169 0.90 26.36 -17.83
CA ASP A 169 1.76 26.72 -16.72
C ASP A 169 2.58 25.52 -16.21
N ARG A 170 3.59 25.74 -15.35
CA ARG A 170 4.41 24.70 -14.70
C ARG A 170 4.95 23.63 -15.65
N ALA A 171 5.54 24.05 -16.76
CA ALA A 171 6.15 23.12 -17.70
C ALA A 171 7.44 22.51 -17.12
N SER A 172 7.76 21.28 -17.46
CA SER A 172 9.05 20.67 -17.11
C SER A 172 9.47 19.65 -18.17
N LEU A 173 10.77 19.59 -18.42
CA LEU A 173 11.41 18.54 -19.20
C LEU A 173 12.73 18.17 -18.52
N THR A 174 12.82 16.95 -17.99
CA THR A 174 14.01 16.45 -17.28
C THR A 174 14.46 15.11 -17.86
N GLU A 175 15.75 14.79 -17.72
CA GLU A 175 16.27 13.46 -18.04
C GLU A 175 15.70 12.43 -17.04
N SER A 176 15.18 11.31 -17.56
CA SER A 176 14.59 10.26 -16.74
C SER A 176 15.64 9.52 -15.91
N SER A 177 15.61 9.73 -14.59
CA SER A 177 16.40 9.02 -13.58
C SER A 177 15.63 7.84 -12.94
N ILE A 178 16.28 7.00 -12.13
CA ILE A 178 15.58 5.99 -11.30
C ILE A 178 14.58 6.66 -10.34
N ALA A 179 14.85 7.90 -9.88
CA ALA A 179 13.89 8.68 -9.09
C ALA A 179 12.65 9.05 -9.92
N SER A 180 12.81 9.45 -11.19
CA SER A 180 11.68 9.73 -12.10
C SER A 180 10.86 8.47 -12.48
N LEU A 181 11.46 7.27 -12.38
CA LEU A 181 10.76 5.99 -12.61
C LEU A 181 9.82 5.63 -11.44
N ILE A 182 10.14 6.10 -10.23
CA ILE A 182 9.25 6.05 -9.08
C ILE A 182 8.05 6.96 -9.35
N HIS A 183 8.22 8.16 -9.89
CA HIS A 183 7.19 9.21 -10.05
C HIS A 183 6.09 9.00 -11.13
N ARG A 184 5.95 7.83 -11.78
CA ARG A 184 4.87 7.62 -12.76
C ARG A 184 3.51 7.50 -12.09
N GLY A 185 2.60 8.41 -12.44
CA GLY A 185 1.27 8.46 -11.82
C GLY A 185 1.29 9.05 -10.42
N GLU A 186 2.40 9.68 -10.03
CA GLU A 186 2.53 10.37 -8.75
C GLU A 186 1.58 11.56 -8.67
N ILE A 187 0.81 11.59 -7.58
CA ILE A 187 -0.22 12.60 -7.31
C ILE A 187 0.34 13.73 -6.45
N LEU A 188 1.35 13.44 -5.62
CA LEU A 188 1.95 14.37 -4.68
C LEU A 188 2.96 15.28 -5.37
N GLU A 189 3.04 16.50 -4.86
CA GLU A 189 4.05 17.47 -5.25
C GLU A 189 5.28 17.33 -4.35
N ASN A 190 6.48 17.38 -4.95
CA ASN A 190 7.78 17.24 -4.28
C ASN A 190 7.81 16.14 -3.19
N PRO A 191 7.50 14.88 -3.54
CA PRO A 191 7.45 13.79 -2.56
C PRO A 191 8.81 13.38 -1.96
N SER A 192 9.92 13.74 -2.60
CA SER A 192 11.30 13.40 -2.20
C SER A 192 12.07 14.59 -1.59
N PHE A 193 11.44 15.74 -1.44
CA PHE A 193 11.97 16.89 -0.68
C PHE A 193 13.30 17.48 -1.16
N GLU A 194 13.71 17.29 -2.43
CA GLU A 194 15.08 17.56 -2.89
C GLU A 194 15.51 19.04 -2.96
N THR A 195 14.58 19.98 -2.82
CA THR A 195 14.86 21.42 -3.00
C THR A 195 14.38 22.24 -1.80
N ALA A 196 13.10 22.10 -1.46
CA ALA A 196 12.45 22.71 -0.30
C ALA A 196 11.32 21.78 0.19
N LEU A 197 10.46 22.28 1.08
CA LEU A 197 9.25 21.54 1.48
C LEU A 197 8.06 21.78 0.52
N ASP A 198 8.08 22.88 -0.23
CA ASP A 198 7.03 23.28 -1.17
C ASP A 198 5.62 23.20 -0.57
N SER A 199 4.75 22.32 -1.09
CA SER A 199 3.38 22.13 -0.65
C SER A 199 3.25 21.28 0.63
N TRP A 200 4.36 20.72 1.13
CA TRP A 200 4.38 19.97 2.38
C TRP A 200 4.42 20.89 3.60
N GLN A 201 3.56 20.56 4.56
CA GLN A 201 3.42 21.28 5.82
C GLN A 201 3.45 20.30 6.99
N CYS A 202 3.61 20.81 8.21
CA CYS A 202 3.62 19.99 9.42
C CYS A 202 2.45 20.39 10.32
N SER A 203 1.52 19.48 10.55
CA SER A 203 0.36 19.72 11.40
C SER A 203 0.78 19.61 12.86
N ALA A 204 0.60 20.67 13.65
CA ALA A 204 0.93 20.70 15.09
C ALA A 204 2.41 20.33 15.41
N CYS A 205 3.30 20.68 14.49
CA CYS A 205 4.75 20.48 14.53
C CYS A 205 5.47 21.48 13.61
N THR A 206 6.80 21.49 13.66
CA THR A 206 7.65 22.23 12.73
C THR A 206 8.17 21.29 11.65
N GLY A 207 7.87 21.59 10.38
CA GLY A 207 8.45 20.92 9.22
C GLY A 207 9.77 21.59 8.83
N VAL A 208 10.82 20.80 8.61
CA VAL A 208 12.15 21.32 8.25
C VAL A 208 12.69 20.52 7.07
N HIS A 209 13.09 21.22 6.00
CA HIS A 209 13.90 20.64 4.93
C HIS A 209 15.27 20.24 5.49
N TYR A 210 15.60 18.95 5.44
CA TYR A 210 16.67 18.37 6.23
C TYR A 210 17.64 17.58 5.34
N THR A 211 18.89 18.02 5.28
CA THR A 211 19.91 17.49 4.36
C THR A 211 20.98 16.63 5.03
N ALA A 212 20.88 16.44 6.35
CA ALA A 212 21.89 15.68 7.10
C ALA A 212 21.60 14.17 7.17
N ASP A 213 20.37 13.76 6.85
CA ASP A 213 19.94 12.36 6.83
C ASP A 213 18.70 12.23 5.94
N GLN A 214 18.82 11.42 4.89
CA GLN A 214 17.82 11.20 3.85
C GLN A 214 17.84 9.73 3.44
N HIS A 215 16.73 9.24 2.88
CA HIS A 215 16.65 7.87 2.38
C HIS A 215 17.25 7.78 0.98
N THR A 216 16.84 8.67 0.07
CA THR A 216 17.48 8.83 -1.24
C THR A 216 17.75 10.30 -1.53
N GLY A 217 18.43 10.58 -2.64
CA GLY A 217 18.77 11.94 -3.05
C GLY A 217 19.56 12.73 -2.00
N SER A 218 19.13 13.97 -1.77
CA SER A 218 19.88 15.02 -1.06
C SER A 218 19.19 15.57 0.18
N ALA A 219 17.90 15.31 0.38
CA ALA A 219 17.15 15.83 1.50
C ALA A 219 15.94 14.98 1.87
N ALA A 220 15.41 15.22 3.07
CA ALA A 220 14.18 14.66 3.58
C ALA A 220 13.40 15.72 4.38
N MET A 221 12.16 15.44 4.75
CA MET A 221 11.39 16.28 5.66
C MET A 221 11.53 15.82 7.10
N LEU A 222 12.07 16.69 7.97
CA LEU A 222 12.07 16.52 9.41
C LEU A 222 10.79 17.10 10.03
N ALA A 223 10.03 16.26 10.72
CA ALA A 223 8.96 16.68 11.62
C ALA A 223 9.50 16.77 13.06
N ARG A 224 9.65 17.99 13.58
CA ARG A 224 10.12 18.25 14.94
C ARG A 224 9.12 19.08 15.77
N ASP A 225 9.42 19.26 17.05
CA ASP A 225 8.59 20.05 17.98
C ASP A 225 7.13 19.56 18.03
N ARG A 226 6.95 18.24 17.89
CA ARG A 226 5.63 17.61 17.77
C ARG A 226 4.88 17.69 19.09
N THR A 227 3.66 18.23 19.04
CA THR A 227 2.84 18.48 20.25
C THR A 227 1.81 17.39 20.54
N ALA A 228 1.57 16.46 19.61
CA ALA A 228 0.61 15.37 19.76
C ALA A 228 0.96 14.16 18.90
N VAL A 229 0.33 13.02 19.18
CA VAL A 229 0.45 11.78 18.39
C VAL A 229 -0.01 11.97 16.93
N SER A 230 -0.98 12.86 16.72
CA SER A 230 -1.52 13.24 15.41
C SER A 230 -0.65 14.22 14.64
N ALA A 231 0.38 14.80 15.27
CA ALA A 231 1.24 15.76 14.62
C ALA A 231 2.15 15.10 13.58
N GLY A 232 2.37 15.74 12.44
CA GLY A 232 3.29 15.24 11.42
C GLY A 232 3.11 15.89 10.03
N PRO A 233 3.91 15.44 9.05
CA PRO A 233 3.86 15.92 7.67
C PRO A 233 2.49 15.72 7.01
N PHE A 234 2.08 16.67 6.18
CA PHE A 234 0.90 16.56 5.34
C PHE A 234 1.03 17.37 4.05
N GLN A 235 0.24 16.97 3.06
CA GLN A 235 -0.02 17.73 1.84
C GLN A 235 -1.53 17.78 1.60
N ASP A 236 -2.07 18.94 1.23
CA ASP A 236 -3.46 19.08 0.82
C ASP A 236 -3.61 18.62 -0.65
N LEU A 237 -4.67 17.88 -0.92
CA LEU A 237 -5.01 17.30 -2.22
C LEU A 237 -6.41 17.75 -2.64
N TYR A 238 -6.74 17.55 -3.91
CA TYR A 238 -8.00 18.00 -4.48
C TYR A 238 -8.93 16.83 -4.83
N TRP A 239 -10.18 16.90 -4.36
CA TRP A 239 -11.22 15.94 -4.72
C TRP A 239 -11.67 16.16 -6.17
N GLY A 240 -11.84 15.07 -6.93
CA GLY A 240 -12.21 15.12 -8.34
C GLY A 240 -11.03 15.17 -9.30
N SER A 241 -9.84 15.61 -8.86
CA SER A 241 -8.61 15.63 -9.64
C SER A 241 -7.53 14.71 -9.05
N SER A 242 -6.92 15.09 -7.93
CA SER A 242 -5.89 14.28 -7.24
C SER A 242 -6.46 12.98 -6.71
N VAL A 243 -7.65 13.03 -6.11
CA VAL A 243 -8.32 11.89 -5.49
C VAL A 243 -9.79 11.85 -5.89
N ARG A 244 -10.29 10.68 -6.31
CA ARG A 244 -11.61 10.52 -6.93
C ARG A 244 -12.39 9.35 -6.34
N GLY A 245 -13.71 9.50 -6.24
CA GLY A 245 -14.60 8.43 -5.78
C GLY A 245 -14.66 7.27 -6.77
N GLY A 246 -14.67 6.04 -6.26
CA GLY A 246 -14.66 4.80 -7.05
C GLY A 246 -13.26 4.35 -7.50
N GLN A 247 -12.22 5.09 -7.12
CA GLN A 247 -10.85 4.87 -7.56
C GLN A 247 -9.97 4.35 -6.42
N CYS A 248 -8.98 3.53 -6.76
CA CYS A 248 -8.00 3.01 -5.80
C CYS A 248 -6.63 3.66 -5.99
N TYR A 249 -5.89 3.77 -4.89
CA TYR A 249 -4.60 4.42 -4.80
C TYR A 249 -3.63 3.54 -4.04
N LEU A 250 -2.39 3.46 -4.53
CA LEU A 250 -1.27 2.81 -3.87
C LEU A 250 -0.37 3.87 -3.27
N PHE A 251 0.10 3.63 -2.05
CA PHE A 251 0.91 4.56 -1.28
C PHE A 251 2.21 3.90 -0.81
N ASN A 252 3.30 4.65 -0.80
CA ASN A 252 4.44 4.35 0.06
C ASN A 252 5.13 5.60 0.61
N ALA A 253 5.93 5.42 1.64
CA ALA A 253 6.83 6.42 2.21
C ALA A 253 7.94 5.73 2.99
N TYR A 254 9.07 6.41 3.17
CA TYR A 254 10.13 5.99 4.07
C TYR A 254 10.15 6.89 5.30
N LEU A 255 10.19 6.27 6.48
CA LEU A 255 10.22 6.98 7.76
C LEU A 255 11.43 6.56 8.58
N LYS A 256 12.01 7.50 9.31
CA LYS A 256 13.06 7.23 10.29
C LYS A 256 12.78 7.98 11.59
N VAL A 257 12.60 7.24 12.68
CA VAL A 257 12.39 7.86 14.00
C VAL A 257 13.73 8.33 14.56
N LEU A 258 13.76 9.56 15.07
CA LEU A 258 14.95 10.17 15.66
C LEU A 258 14.87 10.16 17.18
N GLY A 259 15.99 9.84 17.83
CA GLY A 259 16.12 9.83 19.28
C GLY A 259 17.24 8.89 19.74
N SER A 260 17.66 9.01 21.00
CA SER A 260 18.61 8.09 21.62
C SER A 260 17.97 6.76 22.00
N ASP A 261 16.65 6.72 22.16
CA ASP A 261 15.92 5.49 22.40
C ASP A 261 15.71 4.72 21.09
N THR A 262 16.46 3.63 20.94
CA THR A 262 16.40 2.72 19.80
C THR A 262 15.55 1.48 20.09
N THR A 263 15.05 1.34 21.33
CA THR A 263 14.34 0.15 21.82
C THR A 263 12.82 0.27 21.72
N THR A 264 12.29 1.49 21.84
CA THR A 264 10.85 1.73 21.74
C THR A 264 10.35 1.65 20.30
N TYR A 265 9.31 0.85 20.09
CA TYR A 265 8.59 0.78 18.82
C TYR A 265 7.35 1.66 18.83
N TYR A 266 7.31 2.62 17.91
CA TYR A 266 6.20 3.54 17.73
C TYR A 266 5.27 3.07 16.62
N TYR A 267 3.95 3.12 16.88
CA TYR A 267 2.95 2.93 15.85
C TYR A 267 2.86 4.18 14.98
N THR A 268 3.08 4.02 13.68
CA THR A 268 3.02 5.08 12.66
C THR A 268 1.97 4.74 11.63
N LYS A 269 1.36 5.76 11.04
CA LYS A 269 0.34 5.61 10.00
C LYS A 269 0.39 6.74 8.98
N ALA A 270 0.04 6.40 7.74
CA ALA A 270 -0.33 7.34 6.69
C ALA A 270 -1.84 7.24 6.45
N ALA A 271 -2.50 8.38 6.24
CA ALA A 271 -3.94 8.45 6.07
C ALA A 271 -4.38 9.58 5.11
N ILE A 272 -5.50 9.36 4.43
CA ILE A 272 -6.25 10.41 3.71
C ILE A 272 -7.43 10.85 4.58
N GLY A 273 -7.47 12.14 4.90
CA GLY A 273 -8.62 12.80 5.52
C GLY A 273 -9.48 13.50 4.46
N LEU A 274 -10.77 13.18 4.44
CA LEU A 274 -11.80 13.87 3.68
C LEU A 274 -12.55 14.80 4.63
N PHE A 275 -12.67 16.06 4.28
CA PHE A 275 -13.43 17.06 5.02
C PHE A 275 -14.58 17.52 4.13
N PHE A 276 -15.80 17.44 4.65
CA PHE A 276 -17.02 17.74 3.91
C PHE A 276 -17.54 19.15 4.27
N ASP A 277 -18.39 19.66 3.38
CA ASP A 277 -19.06 20.97 3.48
C ASP A 277 -19.90 21.18 4.75
N ASP A 278 -20.44 20.12 5.33
CA ASP A 278 -21.18 20.15 6.60
C ASP A 278 -20.29 20.19 7.84
N GLY A 279 -18.97 20.23 7.66
CA GLY A 279 -17.96 20.21 8.72
C GLY A 279 -17.63 18.83 9.27
N SER A 280 -18.25 17.75 8.76
CA SER A 280 -17.86 16.38 9.09
C SER A 280 -16.55 15.97 8.41
N SER A 281 -15.91 14.92 8.92
CA SER A 281 -14.70 14.37 8.29
C SER A 281 -14.66 12.84 8.35
N LYS A 282 -13.98 12.25 7.36
CA LYS A 282 -13.70 10.81 7.29
C LYS A 282 -12.20 10.60 7.10
N HIS A 283 -11.61 9.71 7.89
CA HIS A 283 -10.17 9.44 7.86
C HIS A 283 -9.92 7.98 7.48
N LEU A 284 -9.28 7.78 6.34
CA LEU A 284 -8.95 6.48 5.77
C LEU A 284 -7.47 6.20 6.00
N THR A 285 -7.14 5.16 6.77
CA THR A 285 -5.73 4.76 6.96
C THR A 285 -5.29 3.97 5.74
N ILE A 286 -4.21 4.41 5.09
CA ILE A 286 -3.68 3.82 3.85
C ILE A 286 -2.58 2.80 4.18
N ALA A 287 -1.70 3.17 5.12
CA ALA A 287 -0.56 2.36 5.52
C ALA A 287 -0.23 2.54 6.99
N LYS A 288 0.39 1.52 7.58
CA LYS A 288 0.76 1.47 9.00
C LYS A 288 2.13 0.81 9.13
N ALA A 289 2.90 1.19 10.15
CA ALA A 289 4.13 0.49 10.49
C ALA A 289 4.48 0.68 11.98
N PHE A 290 5.10 -0.33 12.57
CA PHE A 290 5.81 -0.18 13.85
C PHE A 290 7.29 0.10 13.58
N ILE A 291 7.77 1.26 14.02
CA ILE A 291 9.12 1.77 13.74
C ILE A 291 9.84 2.12 15.05
N SER A 292 11.09 1.69 15.21
CA SER A 292 11.98 2.13 16.30
C SER A 292 13.18 2.89 15.77
N GLY A 293 13.92 3.57 16.65
CA GLY A 293 15.18 4.23 16.26
C GLY A 293 16.25 3.25 15.76
N ALA A 294 16.17 1.96 16.11
CA ALA A 294 17.08 0.92 15.61
C ALA A 294 16.85 0.57 14.13
N ASP A 295 15.68 0.87 13.57
CA ASP A 295 15.33 0.49 12.19
C ASP A 295 16.05 1.32 11.14
N GLY A 296 16.49 2.53 11.49
CA GLY A 296 16.88 3.52 10.49
C GLY A 296 15.68 3.88 9.59
N TRP A 297 15.92 3.93 8.28
CA TRP A 297 14.87 4.18 7.29
C TRP A 297 14.02 2.92 7.09
N LYS A 298 12.74 3.00 7.45
CA LYS A 298 11.77 1.93 7.29
C LYS A 298 10.67 2.34 6.33
N LYS A 299 10.41 1.48 5.34
CA LYS A 299 9.31 1.65 4.40
C LYS A 299 7.95 1.43 5.08
N MET A 300 6.99 2.27 4.74
CA MET A 300 5.57 2.10 5.00
C MET A 300 4.85 2.10 3.65
N GLU A 301 4.01 1.11 3.39
CA GLU A 301 3.31 0.97 2.12
C GLU A 301 1.91 0.37 2.32
N GLY A 302 1.02 0.63 1.37
CA GLY A 302 -0.36 0.17 1.42
C GLY A 302 -1.20 0.72 0.28
N ASP A 303 -2.51 0.54 0.39
CA ASP A 303 -3.47 0.95 -0.62
C ASP A 303 -4.81 1.37 0.01
N VAL A 304 -5.55 2.20 -0.72
CA VAL A 304 -6.85 2.71 -0.33
C VAL A 304 -7.76 2.85 -1.54
N CYS A 305 -8.98 2.35 -1.44
CA CYS A 305 -10.04 2.61 -2.41
C CYS A 305 -11.02 3.64 -1.84
N MET A 306 -11.30 4.66 -2.62
CA MET A 306 -12.17 5.76 -2.21
C MET A 306 -13.61 5.41 -2.56
N ASP A 307 -14.50 5.46 -1.56
CA ASP A 307 -15.94 5.41 -1.82
C ASP A 307 -16.37 6.60 -2.69
N SER A 308 -17.43 6.42 -3.46
CA SER A 308 -18.11 7.55 -4.09
C SER A 308 -18.99 8.26 -3.05
N TYR A 309 -18.87 9.59 -2.98
CA TYR A 309 -19.68 10.41 -2.07
C TYR A 309 -20.62 11.29 -2.89
N THR A 310 -21.88 11.36 -2.46
CA THR A 310 -22.85 12.33 -3.00
C THR A 310 -22.72 13.70 -2.35
N GLN A 311 -22.12 13.74 -1.16
CA GLN A 311 -21.82 14.97 -0.43
C GLN A 311 -20.56 15.64 -0.99
N ALA A 312 -20.53 16.97 -0.99
CA ALA A 312 -19.37 17.73 -1.46
C ALA A 312 -18.17 17.55 -0.51
N VAL A 313 -17.02 17.26 -1.10
CA VAL A 313 -15.74 17.16 -0.36
C VAL A 313 -15.00 18.47 -0.56
N ASP A 314 -14.87 19.24 0.51
CA ASP A 314 -14.24 20.56 0.51
C ASP A 314 -12.72 20.48 0.47
N ARG A 315 -12.15 19.52 1.22
CA ARG A 315 -10.70 19.37 1.35
C ARG A 315 -10.32 17.91 1.46
N VAL A 316 -9.24 17.53 0.79
CA VAL A 316 -8.56 16.24 0.98
C VAL A 316 -7.18 16.50 1.57
N LYS A 317 -6.75 15.70 2.54
CA LYS A 317 -5.42 15.82 3.15
C LYS A 317 -4.75 14.45 3.26
N LEU A 318 -3.59 14.27 2.65
CA LEU A 318 -2.69 13.16 2.96
C LEU A 318 -1.80 13.55 4.14
N TYR A 319 -1.70 12.71 5.16
CA TYR A 319 -0.85 12.99 6.32
C TYR A 319 -0.22 11.74 6.93
N ILE A 320 0.94 11.94 7.55
CA ILE A 320 1.71 10.92 8.27
C ILE A 320 1.77 11.30 9.75
N SER A 321 1.51 10.35 10.64
CA SER A 321 1.45 10.56 12.09
C SER A 321 1.90 9.30 12.84
N GLY A 322 2.09 9.37 14.16
CA GLY A 322 2.44 8.16 14.91
C GLY A 322 3.11 8.34 16.25
N PRO A 323 4.41 8.70 16.31
CA PRO A 323 5.13 8.74 17.58
C PRO A 323 4.48 9.75 18.54
N PRO A 324 4.63 9.59 19.87
CA PRO A 324 4.07 10.53 20.84
C PRO A 324 4.68 11.94 20.69
N ALA A 325 4.10 12.91 21.39
CA ALA A 325 4.64 14.27 21.46
C ALA A 325 6.13 14.24 21.88
N GLY A 326 6.94 15.13 21.30
CA GLY A 326 8.38 15.21 21.55
C GLY A 326 9.27 14.21 20.80
N VAL A 327 8.70 13.17 20.16
CA VAL A 327 9.48 12.26 19.31
C VAL A 327 9.48 12.77 17.88
N ASN A 328 10.67 13.10 17.37
CA ASN A 328 10.88 13.60 16.02
C ASN A 328 11.05 12.44 15.03
N PHE A 329 10.69 12.64 13.78
CA PHE A 329 10.93 11.66 12.72
C PHE A 329 11.17 12.35 11.37
N LEU A 330 11.92 11.66 10.52
CA LEU A 330 12.13 12.01 9.13
C LEU A 330 11.13 11.27 8.24
N THR A 331 10.71 11.91 7.16
CA THR A 331 9.91 11.33 6.08
C THR A 331 10.59 11.64 4.76
N ASP A 332 10.66 10.65 3.89
CA ASP A 332 11.27 10.75 2.57
C ASP A 332 10.59 9.80 1.58
N ASP A 333 10.81 10.01 0.29
CA ASP A 333 10.32 9.19 -0.82
C ASP A 333 8.84 8.84 -0.68
N VAL A 334 8.00 9.85 -0.46
CA VAL A 334 6.56 9.64 -0.38
C VAL A 334 6.02 9.34 -1.78
N PHE A 335 4.98 8.54 -1.89
CA PHE A 335 4.44 8.18 -3.18
C PHE A 335 2.96 7.91 -3.03
N LEU A 336 2.14 8.49 -3.89
CA LEU A 336 0.73 8.18 -4.02
C LEU A 336 0.38 8.13 -5.50
N HIS A 337 -0.04 6.95 -5.96
CA HIS A 337 -0.46 6.79 -7.35
C HIS A 337 -1.82 6.15 -7.49
N GLU A 338 -2.55 6.61 -8.49
CA GLU A 338 -3.81 6.01 -8.87
C GLU A 338 -3.59 4.65 -9.55
N VAL A 339 -4.29 3.63 -9.11
CA VAL A 339 -4.34 2.32 -9.79
C VAL A 339 -5.74 2.06 -10.28
N SER A 340 -5.87 1.74 -11.57
CA SER A 340 -7.15 1.32 -12.14
C SER A 340 -7.72 0.20 -11.30
N ALA A 341 -8.88 0.43 -10.69
CA ALA A 341 -9.64 -0.61 -10.00
C ALA A 341 -9.90 -1.71 -11.04
N THR A 342 -9.08 -2.76 -11.04
CA THR A 342 -9.28 -3.86 -11.97
C THR A 342 -10.63 -4.44 -11.59
N PRO A 343 -11.58 -4.58 -12.54
CA PRO A 343 -12.86 -5.16 -12.19
C PRO A 343 -12.59 -6.57 -11.66
N TYR A 344 -12.77 -6.77 -10.35
CA TYR A 344 -12.69 -8.05 -9.63
C TYR A 344 -13.82 -9.00 -10.08
N SER A 345 -14.01 -9.16 -11.38
CA SER A 345 -15.10 -9.92 -11.98
C SER A 345 -14.65 -11.28 -12.51
N SER A 346 -13.35 -11.52 -12.73
CA SER A 346 -12.85 -12.81 -13.24
C SER A 346 -12.58 -13.85 -12.15
N TRP A 347 -12.36 -13.45 -10.89
CA TRP A 347 -11.89 -14.38 -9.85
C TRP A 347 -12.86 -15.54 -9.61
N ARG A 348 -14.18 -15.31 -9.75
CA ARG A 348 -15.20 -16.34 -9.55
C ARG A 348 -15.14 -17.38 -10.65
N THR A 349 -15.10 -16.93 -11.90
CA THR A 349 -14.94 -17.82 -13.08
C THR A 349 -13.65 -18.63 -12.98
N GLU A 350 -12.54 -17.99 -12.58
CA GLU A 350 -11.27 -18.67 -12.36
C GLU A 350 -11.33 -19.66 -11.19
N ALA A 351 -12.01 -19.31 -10.09
CA ALA A 351 -12.19 -20.18 -8.94
C ALA A 351 -13.04 -21.41 -9.30
N ASP A 352 -14.12 -21.22 -10.05
CA ASP A 352 -14.98 -22.30 -10.54
C ASP A 352 -14.19 -23.24 -11.47
N ALA A 353 -13.38 -22.70 -12.38
CA ALA A 353 -12.49 -23.50 -13.23
C ALA A 353 -11.47 -24.31 -12.40
N ARG A 354 -10.86 -23.70 -11.37
CA ARG A 354 -9.96 -24.41 -10.43
C ARG A 354 -10.69 -25.47 -9.61
N ILE A 355 -11.94 -25.27 -9.22
CA ILE A 355 -12.74 -26.28 -8.51
C ILE A 355 -12.97 -27.49 -9.40
N GLU A 356 -13.36 -27.29 -10.67
CA GLU A 356 -13.53 -28.38 -11.63
C GLU A 356 -12.22 -29.18 -11.80
N GLN A 357 -11.08 -28.50 -11.90
CA GLN A 357 -9.79 -29.14 -12.14
C GLN A 357 -9.16 -29.78 -10.89
N LEU A 358 -9.22 -29.11 -9.73
CA LEU A 358 -8.46 -29.49 -8.53
C LEU A 358 -9.30 -30.19 -7.46
N ARG A 359 -10.63 -30.01 -7.48
CA ARG A 359 -11.52 -30.47 -6.42
C ARG A 359 -12.58 -31.47 -6.89
N LYS A 360 -12.87 -31.51 -8.19
CA LYS A 360 -13.79 -32.49 -8.79
C LYS A 360 -13.03 -33.54 -9.60
N ARG A 361 -13.67 -34.68 -9.80
CA ARG A 361 -13.20 -35.76 -10.68
C ARG A 361 -14.40 -36.57 -11.15
N ASN A 362 -14.31 -37.10 -12.37
CA ASN A 362 -15.32 -38.03 -12.86
C ASN A 362 -15.24 -39.34 -12.08
N VAL A 363 -16.38 -39.81 -11.57
CA VAL A 363 -16.50 -41.11 -10.89
C VAL A 363 -17.36 -42.02 -11.76
N LYS A 364 -16.84 -43.22 -12.05
CA LYS A 364 -17.62 -44.26 -12.74
C LYS A 364 -18.14 -45.24 -11.70
N ILE A 365 -19.46 -45.35 -11.58
CA ILE A 365 -20.13 -46.32 -10.71
C ILE A 365 -20.60 -47.46 -11.59
N ARG A 366 -20.16 -48.69 -11.30
CA ARG A 366 -20.64 -49.91 -11.95
C ARG A 366 -21.52 -50.66 -10.96
N VAL A 367 -22.78 -50.86 -11.31
CA VAL A 367 -23.73 -51.63 -10.49
C VAL A 367 -24.02 -52.95 -11.19
N ASN A 368 -23.66 -54.06 -10.56
CA ASN A 368 -23.99 -55.41 -11.03
C ASN A 368 -25.22 -55.89 -10.26
N THR A 369 -26.38 -55.87 -10.90
CA THR A 369 -27.63 -56.38 -10.34
C THR A 369 -28.32 -57.28 -11.37
N PRO A 370 -28.94 -58.41 -10.94
CA PRO A 370 -29.76 -59.24 -11.82
C PRO A 370 -31.12 -58.61 -12.12
N ASN A 371 -31.50 -57.52 -11.43
CA ASN A 371 -32.80 -56.85 -11.57
C ASN A 371 -32.57 -55.36 -11.84
N VAL A 372 -32.86 -54.93 -13.07
CA VAL A 372 -32.59 -53.56 -13.56
C VAL A 372 -33.79 -52.63 -13.44
N ASP A 373 -34.97 -53.17 -13.17
CA ASP A 373 -36.18 -52.38 -13.04
C ASP A 373 -36.21 -51.70 -11.66
N HIS A 374 -36.40 -50.38 -11.66
CA HIS A 374 -36.55 -49.51 -10.48
C HIS A 374 -35.31 -49.35 -9.57
N MET A 375 -34.11 -49.22 -10.12
CA MET A 375 -32.91 -48.92 -9.34
C MET A 375 -32.63 -47.42 -9.19
N GLU A 376 -32.53 -46.94 -7.96
CA GLU A 376 -32.07 -45.59 -7.63
C GLU A 376 -30.66 -45.65 -7.02
N VAL A 377 -29.73 -44.86 -7.55
CA VAL A 377 -28.37 -44.73 -7.00
C VAL A 377 -28.21 -43.35 -6.41
N GLN A 378 -28.00 -43.29 -5.09
CA GLN A 378 -27.72 -42.05 -4.39
C GLN A 378 -26.24 -41.97 -4.01
N VAL A 379 -25.57 -40.87 -4.34
CA VAL A 379 -24.21 -40.57 -3.90
C VAL A 379 -24.28 -39.45 -2.88
N VAL A 380 -23.96 -39.75 -1.62
CA VAL A 380 -23.98 -38.78 -0.52
C VAL A 380 -22.54 -38.52 -0.06
N GLN A 381 -22.13 -37.25 -0.04
CA GLN A 381 -20.85 -36.87 0.55
C GLN A 381 -20.94 -36.97 2.07
N THR A 382 -20.17 -37.86 2.68
CA THR A 382 -20.19 -38.09 4.14
C THR A 382 -19.17 -37.25 4.91
N LYS A 383 -18.08 -36.82 4.25
CA LYS A 383 -17.05 -35.96 4.85
C LYS A 383 -16.28 -35.18 3.79
N ALA A 384 -15.92 -33.93 4.08
CA ALA A 384 -14.96 -33.17 3.28
C ALA A 384 -13.52 -33.58 3.60
N HIS A 385 -12.65 -33.68 2.58
CA HIS A 385 -11.22 -33.94 2.78
C HIS A 385 -10.47 -32.74 3.37
N PHE A 386 -10.93 -31.51 3.09
CA PHE A 386 -10.29 -30.31 3.59
C PHE A 386 -10.86 -29.88 4.96
N PRO A 387 -10.07 -29.15 5.78
CA PRO A 387 -10.55 -28.57 7.03
C PRO A 387 -11.72 -27.61 6.81
N PHE A 388 -12.88 -27.96 7.36
CA PHE A 388 -14.07 -27.14 7.41
C PHE A 388 -14.59 -27.12 8.84
N GLY A 389 -14.28 -26.03 9.54
CA GLY A 389 -14.44 -25.95 10.99
C GLY A 389 -15.17 -24.72 11.47
N SER A 390 -15.52 -24.73 12.76
CA SER A 390 -16.21 -23.63 13.42
C SER A 390 -15.59 -23.31 14.79
N LYS A 391 -15.84 -22.08 15.25
CA LYS A 391 -15.58 -21.68 16.63
C LYS A 391 -16.52 -22.45 17.56
N VAL A 392 -15.96 -23.02 18.60
CA VAL A 392 -16.65 -23.77 19.64
C VAL A 392 -16.79 -22.89 20.87
N ASN A 393 -18.03 -22.58 21.23
CA ASN A 393 -18.34 -21.83 22.44
C ASN A 393 -18.50 -22.79 23.61
N VAL A 394 -17.51 -22.80 24.50
CA VAL A 394 -17.51 -23.62 25.72
C VAL A 394 -18.47 -23.06 26.77
N ASP A 395 -18.67 -21.74 26.76
CA ASP A 395 -19.64 -21.04 27.59
C ASP A 395 -20.52 -20.09 26.76
N LYS A 396 -21.79 -20.00 27.15
CA LYS A 396 -22.72 -18.98 26.68
C LYS A 396 -23.48 -18.44 27.89
N ARG A 397 -23.66 -17.13 27.99
CA ARG A 397 -24.38 -16.53 29.13
C ARG A 397 -25.78 -17.15 29.25
N GLY A 398 -26.05 -17.80 30.38
CA GLY A 398 -27.36 -18.38 30.71
C GLY A 398 -27.68 -19.74 30.07
N VAL A 399 -26.77 -20.37 29.31
CA VAL A 399 -26.98 -21.69 28.70
C VAL A 399 -25.68 -22.51 28.73
N PRO A 400 -25.71 -23.80 29.09
CA PRO A 400 -24.55 -24.68 28.95
C PRO A 400 -23.99 -24.62 27.52
N GLY A 401 -22.68 -24.46 27.39
CA GLY A 401 -21.97 -24.51 26.11
C GLY A 401 -21.45 -25.92 25.81
N PHE A 402 -20.44 -25.99 24.93
CA PHE A 402 -19.74 -27.23 24.63
C PHE A 402 -18.80 -27.63 25.79
N PRO A 403 -18.70 -28.90 26.21
CA PRO A 403 -19.36 -30.08 25.64
C PRO A 403 -20.72 -30.41 26.26
N ALA A 404 -21.16 -29.70 27.30
CA ALA A 404 -22.34 -30.06 28.11
C ALA A 404 -23.66 -30.03 27.33
N ASN A 405 -23.78 -29.17 26.32
CA ASN A 405 -24.98 -29.04 25.51
C ASN A 405 -24.99 -30.04 24.34
N SER A 406 -25.78 -31.11 24.48
CA SER A 406 -25.87 -32.18 23.48
C SER A 406 -26.33 -31.68 22.11
N LYS A 407 -27.37 -30.83 22.05
CA LYS A 407 -27.89 -30.29 20.78
C LYS A 407 -26.84 -29.46 20.04
N TYR A 408 -26.09 -28.61 20.76
CA TYR A 408 -25.02 -27.82 20.16
C TYR A 408 -23.86 -28.72 19.68
N ARG A 409 -23.50 -29.72 20.50
CA ARG A 409 -22.45 -30.69 20.18
C ARG A 409 -22.78 -31.53 18.94
N GLU A 410 -24.00 -32.05 18.85
CA GLU A 410 -24.49 -32.80 17.68
C GLU A 410 -24.49 -31.93 16.44
N TYR A 411 -25.07 -30.73 16.52
CA TYR A 411 -25.03 -29.77 15.41
C TYR A 411 -23.60 -29.49 14.95
N PHE A 412 -22.66 -29.33 15.88
CA PHE A 412 -21.26 -29.11 15.51
C PHE A 412 -20.68 -30.30 14.75
N PHE A 413 -20.85 -31.53 15.26
CA PHE A 413 -20.29 -32.73 14.62
C PHE A 413 -20.98 -33.13 13.31
N ASP A 414 -22.24 -32.75 13.12
CA ASP A 414 -22.97 -32.99 11.87
C ASP A 414 -22.53 -32.04 10.75
N ASN A 415 -21.97 -30.87 11.09
CA ASN A 415 -21.68 -29.81 10.12
C ASN A 415 -20.18 -29.49 9.95
N PHE A 416 -19.35 -29.81 10.94
CA PHE A 416 -17.94 -29.39 10.98
C PHE A 416 -17.01 -30.56 11.30
N ASN A 417 -15.86 -30.59 10.62
CA ASN A 417 -14.83 -31.61 10.82
C ASN A 417 -13.56 -31.06 11.49
N TRP A 418 -13.56 -29.79 11.92
CA TRP A 418 -12.48 -29.10 12.64
C TRP A 418 -13.04 -28.13 13.69
N GLY A 419 -12.36 -27.98 14.82
CA GLY A 419 -12.80 -27.08 15.91
C GLY A 419 -11.76 -26.05 16.32
N VAL A 420 -12.23 -24.87 16.76
CA VAL A 420 -11.40 -23.88 17.46
C VAL A 420 -12.05 -23.54 18.78
N ILE A 421 -11.37 -23.78 19.91
CA ILE A 421 -11.90 -23.41 21.23
C ILE A 421 -11.83 -21.89 21.38
N GLY A 422 -12.99 -21.23 21.26
CA GLY A 422 -12.99 -19.81 20.89
C GLY A 422 -12.40 -18.84 21.92
N ASN A 423 -12.60 -19.08 23.21
CA ASN A 423 -12.14 -18.17 24.28
C ASN A 423 -11.37 -18.87 25.40
N LYS A 424 -11.69 -20.14 25.70
CA LYS A 424 -11.19 -20.83 26.90
C LYS A 424 -9.76 -21.34 26.81
N MET A 425 -9.11 -21.14 25.67
CA MET A 425 -7.68 -21.35 25.52
C MET A 425 -6.88 -20.05 25.46
N LYS A 426 -7.52 -18.87 25.44
CA LYS A 426 -6.83 -17.57 25.43
C LYS A 426 -6.12 -17.33 26.75
N TRP A 427 -4.99 -16.63 26.70
CA TRP A 427 -4.16 -16.37 27.89
C TRP A 427 -4.95 -15.72 29.02
N THR A 428 -5.75 -14.68 28.72
CA THR A 428 -6.60 -13.98 29.70
C THR A 428 -7.67 -14.86 30.35
N ALA A 429 -8.10 -15.92 29.68
CA ALA A 429 -9.09 -16.85 30.22
C ALA A 429 -8.45 -17.89 31.14
N VAL A 430 -7.26 -18.37 30.75
CA VAL A 430 -6.54 -19.45 31.45
C VAL A 430 -5.74 -18.92 32.64
N GLU A 431 -5.13 -17.75 32.53
CA GLU A 431 -4.21 -17.22 33.55
C GLU A 431 -4.65 -15.81 33.95
N LYS A 432 -5.74 -15.74 34.71
CA LYS A 432 -6.28 -14.47 35.24
C LYS A 432 -5.38 -13.83 36.27
N PHE A 433 -4.62 -14.64 37.00
CA PHE A 433 -3.61 -14.25 37.96
C PHE A 433 -2.31 -14.97 37.58
N GLU A 434 -1.19 -14.27 37.67
CA GLU A 434 0.13 -14.81 37.32
C GLU A 434 0.40 -16.16 38.01
N GLY A 435 0.81 -17.16 37.24
CA GLY A 435 1.10 -18.51 37.70
C GLY A 435 -0.11 -19.40 37.98
N ILE A 436 -1.34 -18.85 38.07
CA ILE A 436 -2.56 -19.61 38.37
C ILE A 436 -3.28 -19.97 37.07
N HIS A 437 -3.12 -21.22 36.64
CA HIS A 437 -3.65 -21.73 35.39
C HIS A 437 -4.98 -22.49 35.61
N ASP A 438 -6.05 -22.02 34.98
CA ASP A 438 -7.36 -22.67 34.97
C ASP A 438 -7.69 -23.21 33.56
N TRP A 439 -7.52 -24.52 33.39
CA TRP A 439 -7.84 -25.26 32.17
C TRP A 439 -9.19 -25.98 32.24
N SER A 440 -9.92 -25.86 33.37
CA SER A 440 -11.13 -26.65 33.67
C SER A 440 -12.24 -26.54 32.61
N GLN A 441 -12.24 -25.46 31.83
CA GLN A 441 -13.20 -25.24 30.74
C GLN A 441 -12.68 -25.76 29.39
N ALA A 442 -11.36 -25.68 29.15
CA ALA A 442 -10.77 -26.12 27.89
C ALA A 442 -10.64 -27.64 27.82
N ASP A 443 -10.20 -28.29 28.91
CA ASP A 443 -9.91 -29.73 28.89
C ASP A 443 -11.13 -30.57 28.47
N PRO A 444 -12.35 -30.41 29.05
CA PRO A 444 -13.48 -31.24 28.68
C PRO A 444 -13.94 -31.02 27.23
N ALA A 445 -13.74 -29.80 26.71
CA ALA A 445 -14.04 -29.50 25.31
C ALA A 445 -13.04 -30.20 24.37
N ILE A 446 -11.76 -30.24 24.71
CA ILE A 446 -10.74 -30.95 23.94
C ILE A 446 -10.99 -32.46 24.01
N ASP A 447 -11.24 -33.01 25.19
CA ASP A 447 -11.56 -34.42 25.39
C ASP A 447 -12.74 -34.86 24.50
N MET A 448 -13.80 -34.03 24.44
CA MET A 448 -14.97 -34.34 23.62
C MET A 448 -14.66 -34.31 22.12
N MET A 449 -13.86 -33.35 21.65
CA MET A 449 -13.44 -33.29 20.24
C MET A 449 -12.58 -34.48 19.84
N GLU A 450 -11.62 -34.85 20.69
CA GLU A 450 -10.76 -36.01 20.50
C GLU A 450 -11.55 -37.32 20.50
N SER A 451 -12.56 -37.45 21.37
CA SER A 451 -13.43 -38.62 21.39
C SER A 451 -14.18 -38.85 20.08
N ARG A 452 -14.30 -37.81 19.24
CA ARG A 452 -14.91 -37.86 17.89
C ARG A 452 -13.89 -37.77 16.76
N GLY A 453 -12.59 -37.79 17.07
CA GLY A 453 -11.51 -37.65 16.09
C GLY A 453 -11.55 -36.33 15.34
N VAL A 454 -12.07 -35.25 15.97
CA VAL A 454 -12.11 -33.92 15.38
C VAL A 454 -10.83 -33.16 15.76
N PRO A 455 -9.96 -32.80 14.78
CA PRO A 455 -8.77 -32.01 15.04
C PRO A 455 -9.10 -30.59 15.49
N ILE A 456 -8.22 -30.04 16.32
CA ILE A 456 -8.41 -28.77 17.02
C ILE A 456 -7.33 -27.77 16.58
N ARG A 457 -7.73 -26.51 16.40
CA ARG A 457 -6.80 -25.38 16.43
C ARG A 457 -6.88 -24.70 17.80
N GLY A 458 -5.74 -24.59 18.48
CA GLY A 458 -5.62 -23.83 19.71
C GLY A 458 -5.57 -22.33 19.41
N HIS A 459 -6.44 -21.55 20.06
CA HIS A 459 -6.57 -20.12 19.85
C HIS A 459 -6.67 -19.39 21.20
N CYS A 460 -5.67 -18.60 21.59
CA CYS A 460 -4.33 -18.46 21.02
C CYS A 460 -3.30 -18.48 22.16
N LEU A 461 -2.02 -18.70 21.84
CA LEU A 461 -0.95 -18.72 22.85
C LEU A 461 -0.68 -17.32 23.39
N SER A 462 -0.49 -16.37 22.47
CA SER A 462 -0.34 -14.94 22.76
C SER A 462 -1.18 -14.10 21.79
N TRP A 463 -1.43 -12.85 22.16
CA TRP A 463 -2.19 -11.89 21.36
C TRP A 463 -1.54 -10.52 21.50
N ALA A 464 -1.06 -9.97 20.38
CA ALA A 464 -0.18 -8.81 20.37
C ALA A 464 -0.87 -7.48 20.76
N SER A 465 -2.21 -7.45 20.77
CA SER A 465 -3.01 -6.29 21.18
C SER A 465 -3.11 -6.19 22.69
N ASP A 466 -2.79 -5.01 23.23
CA ASP A 466 -2.78 -4.72 24.67
C ASP A 466 -4.05 -5.21 25.39
N ASN A 467 -5.24 -4.97 24.82
CA ASN A 467 -6.52 -5.35 25.42
C ASN A 467 -6.71 -6.86 25.62
N HIS A 468 -5.89 -7.67 24.96
CA HIS A 468 -5.95 -9.13 24.99
C HIS A 468 -4.78 -9.77 25.76
N VAL A 469 -3.90 -8.97 26.33
CA VAL A 469 -2.87 -9.40 27.28
C VAL A 469 -3.48 -9.57 28.68
N PRO A 470 -3.04 -10.52 29.53
CA PRO A 470 -3.49 -10.57 30.92
C PRO A 470 -3.25 -9.25 31.67
N ASN A 471 -4.18 -8.88 32.55
CA ASN A 471 -4.10 -7.58 33.23
C ASN A 471 -2.85 -7.44 34.10
N TRP A 472 -2.47 -8.51 34.80
CA TRP A 472 -1.25 -8.55 35.62
C TRP A 472 0.01 -8.32 34.78
N LEU A 473 0.07 -8.86 33.56
CA LEU A 473 1.22 -8.69 32.66
C LEU A 473 1.27 -7.30 32.04
N ARG A 474 0.12 -6.66 31.80
CA ARG A 474 0.09 -5.23 31.39
C ARG A 474 0.54 -4.28 32.49
N GLN A 475 0.17 -4.59 33.73
CA GLN A 475 0.52 -3.76 34.89
C GLN A 475 1.99 -3.89 35.27
N ASP A 476 2.54 -5.09 35.11
CA ASP A 476 3.96 -5.39 35.32
C ASP A 476 4.53 -6.23 34.17
N PRO A 477 5.03 -5.56 33.11
CA PRO A 477 5.65 -6.23 31.96
C PRO A 477 7.10 -6.68 32.24
N SER A 478 7.61 -6.57 33.48
CA SER A 478 8.95 -7.07 33.80
C SER A 478 9.09 -8.54 33.42
N ASN A 479 10.22 -8.93 32.83
CA ASN A 479 10.48 -10.28 32.34
C ASN A 479 9.41 -10.80 31.36
N VAL A 480 8.80 -9.94 30.53
CA VAL A 480 7.73 -10.31 29.58
C VAL A 480 8.10 -11.51 28.72
N GLU A 481 9.35 -11.62 28.28
CA GLU A 481 9.83 -12.74 27.46
C GLU A 481 9.74 -14.07 28.23
N GLN A 482 10.21 -14.10 29.47
CA GLN A 482 10.12 -15.28 30.33
C GLN A 482 8.66 -15.67 30.60
N LYS A 483 7.80 -14.68 30.90
CA LYS A 483 6.37 -14.89 31.16
C LYS A 483 5.65 -15.43 29.91
N LEU A 484 5.98 -14.90 28.74
CA LEU A 484 5.49 -15.36 27.43
C LEU A 484 5.93 -16.78 27.10
N PHE A 485 7.20 -17.12 27.30
CA PHE A 485 7.69 -18.47 27.03
C PHE A 485 7.15 -19.48 28.04
N SER A 486 7.01 -19.11 29.31
CA SER A 486 6.30 -19.94 30.31
C SER A 486 4.87 -20.26 29.87
N ARG A 487 4.16 -19.27 29.34
CA ARG A 487 2.81 -19.45 28.76
C ARG A 487 2.81 -20.44 27.59
N ILE A 488 3.73 -20.26 26.64
CA ILE A 488 3.87 -21.14 25.47
C ILE A 488 4.20 -22.57 25.94
N ASP A 489 5.16 -22.71 26.84
CA ASP A 489 5.59 -24.00 27.39
C ASP A 489 4.44 -24.73 28.08
N ASN A 490 3.69 -24.03 28.94
CA ASN A 490 2.56 -24.61 29.66
C ASN A 490 1.47 -25.09 28.70
N ALA A 491 1.05 -24.24 27.77
CA ALA A 491 -0.07 -24.53 26.87
C ALA A 491 0.30 -25.58 25.81
N VAL A 492 1.47 -25.47 25.17
CA VAL A 492 1.89 -26.41 24.12
C VAL A 492 2.22 -27.76 24.72
N SER A 493 2.92 -27.83 25.86
CA SER A 493 3.23 -29.11 26.50
C SER A 493 1.98 -29.83 26.99
N ARG A 494 1.00 -29.09 27.55
CA ARG A 494 -0.28 -29.67 28.01
C ARG A 494 -1.06 -30.35 26.90
N TYR A 495 -1.06 -29.76 25.70
CA TYR A 495 -1.84 -30.23 24.56
C TYR A 495 -0.99 -30.83 23.44
N ARG A 496 0.23 -31.25 23.75
CA ARG A 496 1.15 -31.87 22.79
C ARG A 496 0.50 -33.08 22.13
N GLY A 497 0.44 -33.09 20.80
CA GLY A 497 -0.24 -34.13 20.00
C GLY A 497 -1.77 -34.13 20.05
N ARG A 498 -2.40 -33.27 20.87
CA ARG A 498 -3.85 -33.12 21.03
C ARG A 498 -4.40 -31.98 20.17
N VAL A 499 -3.60 -30.94 20.00
CA VAL A 499 -3.90 -29.78 19.16
C VAL A 499 -3.09 -29.88 17.87
N ALA A 500 -3.78 -29.83 16.72
CA ALA A 500 -3.13 -29.96 15.42
C ALA A 500 -2.47 -28.65 14.96
N HIS A 501 -3.12 -27.52 15.27
CA HIS A 501 -2.64 -26.17 14.89
C HIS A 501 -2.63 -25.23 16.09
N TRP A 502 -1.66 -24.31 16.17
CA TRP A 502 -1.67 -23.22 17.15
C TRP A 502 -1.67 -21.86 16.47
N ASP A 503 -2.61 -20.98 16.84
CA ASP A 503 -2.43 -19.55 16.62
C ASP A 503 -1.42 -19.07 17.67
N VAL A 504 -0.16 -18.90 17.25
CA VAL A 504 0.97 -18.62 18.15
C VAL A 504 0.89 -17.20 18.67
N ASN A 505 0.89 -16.23 17.75
CA ASN A 505 0.69 -14.83 18.07
C ASN A 505 -0.47 -14.30 17.23
N ASN A 506 -1.53 -13.88 17.90
CA ASN A 506 -2.72 -13.33 17.27
C ASN A 506 -2.55 -11.82 17.04
N GLU A 507 -2.91 -11.34 15.84
CA GLU A 507 -3.05 -9.93 15.49
C GLU A 507 -1.78 -9.07 15.63
N MET A 508 -0.63 -9.63 15.27
CA MET A 508 0.66 -8.94 15.37
C MET A 508 0.91 -7.85 14.31
N LEU A 509 0.05 -7.76 13.29
CA LEU A 509 -0.01 -6.59 12.40
C LEU A 509 -0.77 -5.42 13.03
N HIS A 510 -1.60 -5.69 14.04
CA HIS A 510 -2.47 -4.70 14.70
C HIS A 510 -2.04 -4.35 16.13
N GLY A 511 -1.14 -5.13 16.72
CA GLY A 511 -0.57 -4.92 18.04
C GLY A 511 0.90 -5.27 18.11
N ASN A 512 1.61 -4.68 19.06
CA ASN A 512 3.06 -4.87 19.20
C ASN A 512 3.50 -5.03 20.66
N PHE A 513 2.61 -5.45 21.57
CA PHE A 513 2.88 -5.53 23.01
C PHE A 513 4.21 -6.25 23.31
N PHE A 514 4.37 -7.50 22.86
CA PHE A 514 5.54 -8.30 23.21
C PHE A 514 6.86 -7.76 22.67
N VAL A 515 6.87 -7.17 21.47
CA VAL A 515 8.09 -6.53 20.93
C VAL A 515 8.39 -5.23 21.67
N ARG A 516 7.37 -4.43 21.98
CA ARG A 516 7.52 -3.17 22.71
C ARG A 516 8.06 -3.42 24.12
N GLU A 517 7.47 -4.35 24.86
CA GLU A 517 7.86 -4.62 26.24
C GLU A 517 9.18 -5.41 26.36
N SER A 518 9.55 -6.22 25.35
CA SER A 518 10.85 -6.93 25.35
C SER A 518 11.99 -6.11 24.74
N GLY A 519 11.68 -5.07 23.96
CA GLY A 519 12.65 -4.34 23.15
C GLY A 519 13.21 -5.14 21.96
N SER A 520 12.70 -6.35 21.69
CA SER A 520 13.26 -7.26 20.69
C SER A 520 12.21 -7.70 19.67
N ARG A 521 12.49 -7.51 18.37
CA ARG A 521 11.67 -8.11 17.29
C ARG A 521 11.86 -9.61 17.19
N GLN A 522 13.02 -10.11 17.61
CA GLN A 522 13.39 -11.53 17.55
C GLN A 522 12.38 -12.39 18.33
N ILE A 523 11.75 -11.82 19.37
CA ILE A 523 10.69 -12.48 20.14
C ILE A 523 9.55 -13.02 19.27
N ARG A 524 9.24 -12.37 18.14
CA ARG A 524 8.21 -12.84 17.19
C ARG A 524 8.59 -14.18 16.59
N TYR A 525 9.85 -14.37 16.20
CA TYR A 525 10.36 -15.65 15.68
C TYR A 525 10.53 -16.67 16.81
N ASP A 526 11.05 -16.24 17.97
CA ASP A 526 11.34 -17.12 19.09
C ASP A 526 10.07 -17.77 19.65
N MET A 527 8.93 -17.06 19.65
CA MET A 527 7.62 -17.65 19.97
C MET A 527 7.34 -18.91 19.14
N PHE A 528 7.58 -18.87 17.82
CA PHE A 528 7.29 -19.98 16.91
C PHE A 528 8.32 -21.10 17.08
N SER A 529 9.59 -20.75 17.24
CA SER A 529 10.65 -21.71 17.55
C SER A 529 10.33 -22.47 18.83
N ARG A 530 9.92 -21.76 19.89
CA ARG A 530 9.54 -22.35 21.17
C ARG A 530 8.35 -23.30 21.07
N VAL A 531 7.35 -22.96 20.25
CA VAL A 531 6.22 -23.87 19.96
C VAL A 531 6.72 -25.17 19.31
N LYS A 532 7.63 -25.08 18.33
CA LYS A 532 8.20 -26.25 17.65
C LYS A 532 9.11 -27.10 18.54
N GLU A 533 9.84 -26.49 19.45
CA GLU A 533 10.62 -27.19 20.48
C GLU A 533 9.72 -28.07 21.36
N ASN A 534 8.58 -27.51 21.80
CA ASN A 534 7.63 -28.22 22.67
C ASN A 534 6.77 -29.25 21.92
N ASP A 535 6.37 -28.97 20.68
CA ASP A 535 5.66 -29.91 19.82
C ASP A 535 6.15 -29.86 18.36
N PRO A 536 7.07 -30.76 17.97
CA PRO A 536 7.57 -30.83 16.59
C PRO A 536 6.51 -31.18 15.54
N ASN A 537 5.34 -31.71 15.92
CA ASN A 537 4.30 -32.11 14.99
C ASN A 537 3.19 -31.06 14.82
N VAL A 538 3.09 -30.09 15.73
CA VAL A 538 2.08 -29.03 15.62
C VAL A 538 2.44 -28.06 14.49
N VAL A 539 1.42 -27.56 13.80
CA VAL A 539 1.57 -26.51 12.79
C VAL A 539 1.30 -25.16 13.44
N PRO A 540 2.30 -24.29 13.61
CA PRO A 540 2.11 -22.95 14.13
C PRO A 540 1.58 -22.00 13.04
N PHE A 541 0.72 -21.09 13.44
CA PHE A 541 0.09 -20.07 12.61
C PHE A 541 0.33 -18.69 13.20
N LEU A 542 0.64 -17.74 12.32
CA LEU A 542 0.32 -16.34 12.53
C LEU A 542 -1.13 -16.14 12.11
N ASN A 543 -1.96 -15.64 13.03
CA ASN A 543 -3.37 -15.37 12.76
C ASN A 543 -3.62 -13.87 12.82
N ASP A 544 -4.20 -13.32 11.77
CA ASP A 544 -4.49 -11.89 11.70
C ASP A 544 -5.77 -11.63 10.88
N PHE A 545 -6.33 -10.44 11.04
CA PHE A 545 -7.50 -9.98 10.31
C PHE A 545 -7.13 -8.86 9.33
N GLN A 546 -8.06 -8.50 8.46
CA GLN A 546 -7.87 -7.40 7.51
C GLN A 546 -6.74 -7.54 6.47
N ILE A 547 -6.14 -8.74 6.37
CA ILE A 547 -4.95 -9.02 5.55
C ILE A 547 -5.20 -8.86 4.04
N ILE A 548 -6.43 -9.03 3.55
CA ILE A 548 -6.73 -8.99 2.10
C ILE A 548 -7.73 -7.91 1.68
N ASN A 549 -8.39 -7.28 2.64
CA ASN A 549 -9.42 -6.27 2.38
C ASN A 549 -8.99 -4.87 2.84
N THR A 550 -7.77 -4.73 3.38
CA THR A 550 -7.17 -3.43 3.67
C THR A 550 -5.71 -3.41 3.22
N GLY A 551 -5.34 -2.46 2.37
CA GLY A 551 -3.95 -2.30 1.94
C GLY A 551 -2.98 -2.07 3.09
N ALA A 552 -3.45 -1.33 4.10
CA ALA A 552 -2.70 -1.02 5.32
C ALA A 552 -2.22 -2.24 6.11
N SER A 553 -2.87 -3.41 5.96
CA SER A 553 -2.47 -4.66 6.62
C SER A 553 -1.88 -5.67 5.63
N THR A 554 -2.24 -5.58 4.34
CA THR A 554 -1.77 -6.49 3.28
C THR A 554 -0.26 -6.37 3.07
N GLN A 555 0.27 -5.15 2.92
CA GLN A 555 1.68 -4.96 2.53
C GLN A 555 2.66 -5.02 3.72
N VAL A 556 2.20 -4.69 4.94
CA VAL A 556 2.96 -4.91 6.19
C VAL A 556 3.28 -6.39 6.40
N SER A 557 2.39 -7.29 5.97
CA SER A 557 2.64 -8.74 6.03
C SER A 557 3.83 -9.19 5.15
N GLY A 558 4.10 -8.49 4.03
CA GLY A 558 5.24 -8.81 3.16
C GLY A 558 6.59 -8.50 3.82
N THR A 559 6.69 -7.35 4.47
CA THR A 559 7.94 -6.83 5.03
C THR A 559 8.25 -7.31 6.45
N ASP A 560 7.24 -7.39 7.33
CA ASP A 560 7.44 -7.80 8.72
C ASP A 560 7.29 -9.32 8.95
N VAL A 561 6.58 -10.06 8.06
CA VAL A 561 6.29 -11.50 8.24
C VAL A 561 7.01 -12.40 7.22
N LEU A 562 7.22 -12.01 5.97
CA LEU A 562 7.88 -12.91 5.00
C LEU A 562 9.41 -12.77 4.99
N LEU A 563 9.95 -11.56 5.17
CA LEU A 563 11.40 -11.32 5.14
C LEU A 563 12.15 -11.96 6.33
N HIS A 564 11.62 -11.87 7.55
CA HIS A 564 12.27 -12.42 8.75
C HIS A 564 12.26 -13.96 8.81
N TYR A 565 11.29 -14.61 8.17
CA TYR A 565 11.14 -16.07 8.21
C TYR A 565 11.76 -16.78 6.99
N SER A 566 12.16 -16.03 5.95
CA SER A 566 12.90 -16.55 4.79
C SER A 566 14.40 -16.75 5.05
N LEU A 567 14.97 -16.03 6.03
CA LEU A 567 16.41 -16.04 6.33
C LEU A 567 16.82 -17.19 7.27
N GLY A 568 15.88 -17.94 7.83
CA GLY A 568 16.15 -19.01 8.79
C GLY A 568 15.29 -20.24 8.55
N THR A 569 15.64 -21.04 7.52
CA THR A 569 15.04 -22.36 7.21
C THR A 569 13.54 -22.34 6.90
N ILE A 570 13.17 -22.90 5.74
CA ILE A 570 11.78 -23.04 5.30
C ILE A 570 11.02 -23.97 6.27
N LEU A 571 10.38 -23.39 7.28
CA LEU A 571 9.24 -24.03 7.93
C LEU A 571 7.98 -23.69 7.12
N PRO A 572 7.11 -24.68 6.82
CA PRO A 572 5.85 -24.42 6.15
C PRO A 572 4.88 -23.72 7.13
N PHE A 573 4.97 -22.40 7.24
CA PHE A 573 3.95 -21.59 7.90
C PHE A 573 2.83 -21.31 6.89
N LEU A 574 1.59 -21.55 7.28
CA LEU A 574 0.42 -21.16 6.50
C LEU A 574 -0.13 -19.87 7.10
N LEU A 575 -0.15 -18.78 6.33
CA LEU A 575 -0.93 -17.61 6.68
C LEU A 575 -2.42 -17.97 6.48
N ARG A 576 -3.24 -17.91 7.53
CA ARG A 576 -4.69 -18.10 7.38
C ARG A 576 -5.38 -16.76 7.56
N ILE A 577 -5.93 -16.26 6.46
CA ILE A 577 -6.74 -15.05 6.42
C ILE A 577 -8.12 -15.40 6.99
N VAL A 578 -8.48 -14.77 8.11
CA VAL A 578 -9.85 -14.86 8.65
C VAL A 578 -10.65 -13.70 8.05
N ALA A 579 -11.74 -14.04 7.35
CA ALA A 579 -12.68 -13.07 6.79
C ALA A 579 -13.60 -12.49 7.86
#